data_AF-A0A1X6ZIG0-F1
#
_entry.id   AF-A0A1X6ZIG0-F1
#
_cell.length_a   1.000
_cell.length_b   1.000
_cell.length_c   1.000
_cell.angle_alpha   90.00
_cell.angle_beta   90.00
_cell.angle_gamma   90.00
#
_symmetry.space_group_name_H-M   'P 1'
#
loop_
_entity.id
_entity.type
_entity.pdbx_description
1 polymer ?
#
loop_
_entity_poly.entity_id
_entity_poly.type
_entity_poly.pdbx_seq_one_letter_code
_entity_poly.pdbx_strand_id
1 'polypeptide(L)'
;MRQAVYLAFCLLAVACSDPLDQIPRLSDQDLADEPPQVGLVQKPDVGTGGGFLARLLRGDEDDTASATAENATPEEAEAAPVAETVVAPEAVPEPEPDTVLALAETPKPDTPKRGGFLNFLRPETLGAPASAAQSEIGPGTVLPYGQAARICGLAQRDMGKRVQQYPEKRPVYALYDSDPRDAGPHSFYITGFADGCAQQFTASLVMFGSVGLHEQLRYGLPAKVQPYSDTDKAYETIKSKVCRVGRQTPCGASLSRLEKDTVFITIYKNFGGNTEWSEMLLHDRQMVALSHKGV
;
A
#
# COMPACT_ATOMS: atom_id res chain seq x y z
N MET A 1 45.36 43.55 -24.27
CA MET A 1 44.41 44.02 -23.23
C MET A 1 42.95 44.02 -23.68
N ARG A 2 42.58 44.51 -24.87
CA ARG A 2 41.18 44.51 -25.35
C ARG A 2 40.51 43.12 -25.40
N GLN A 3 41.23 42.06 -25.80
CA GLN A 3 40.66 40.70 -25.87
C GLN A 3 40.39 40.06 -24.50
N ALA A 4 41.13 40.43 -23.45
CA ALA A 4 40.90 39.91 -22.09
C ALA A 4 39.64 40.52 -21.44
N VAL A 5 39.28 41.75 -21.83
CA VAL A 5 38.07 42.42 -21.34
C VAL A 5 36.80 41.79 -21.92
N TYR A 6 36.81 41.37 -23.19
CA TYR A 6 35.65 40.69 -23.79
C TYR A 6 35.40 39.29 -23.22
N LEU A 7 36.46 38.56 -22.88
CA LEU A 7 36.34 37.20 -22.32
C LEU A 7 35.81 37.23 -20.86
N ALA A 8 36.18 38.24 -20.08
CA ALA A 8 35.64 38.45 -18.74
C ALA A 8 34.17 38.92 -18.76
N PHE A 9 33.75 39.70 -19.77
CA PHE A 9 32.37 40.15 -19.91
C PHE A 9 31.42 39.02 -20.33
N CYS A 10 31.87 38.07 -21.16
CA CYS A 10 31.05 36.91 -21.56
C CYS A 10 30.85 35.89 -20.43
N LEU A 11 31.79 35.75 -19.49
CA LEU A 11 31.67 34.82 -18.36
C LEU A 11 30.69 35.29 -17.27
N LEU A 12 30.44 36.60 -17.17
CA LEU A 12 29.48 37.15 -16.20
C LEU A 12 28.02 37.07 -16.68
N ALA A 13 27.78 36.86 -17.98
CA ALA A 13 26.44 36.77 -18.55
C ALA A 13 25.78 35.37 -18.41
N VAL A 14 26.53 34.34 -18.00
CA VAL A 14 26.04 32.94 -17.93
C VAL A 14 25.58 32.56 -16.51
N ALA A 15 25.71 33.46 -15.52
CA ALA A 15 25.47 33.12 -14.11
C ALA A 15 24.05 33.39 -13.57
N CYS A 16 23.09 33.86 -14.39
CA CYS A 16 21.75 34.22 -13.91
C CYS A 16 20.60 33.67 -14.77
N SER A 17 20.72 32.48 -15.36
CA SER A 17 19.54 31.75 -15.83
C SER A 17 19.15 30.73 -14.78
N ASP A 18 18.17 31.05 -13.94
CA ASP A 18 17.51 30.06 -13.09
C ASP A 18 16.46 29.33 -13.96
N PRO A 19 16.71 28.07 -14.37
CA PRO A 19 15.80 27.33 -15.25
C PRO A 19 14.48 26.95 -14.55
N LEU A 20 14.35 27.19 -13.24
CA LEU A 20 13.14 26.90 -12.47
C LEU A 20 12.16 28.09 -12.44
N ASP A 21 12.59 29.29 -12.82
CA ASP A 21 11.73 30.47 -12.90
C ASP A 21 10.78 30.41 -14.12
N GLN A 22 11.06 29.52 -15.08
CA GLN A 22 10.21 29.28 -16.25
C GLN A 22 9.08 28.26 -15.98
N ILE A 23 9.03 27.69 -14.77
CA ILE A 23 7.99 26.74 -14.39
C ILE A 23 6.92 27.51 -13.61
N PRO A 24 5.72 27.74 -14.18
CA PRO A 24 4.66 28.45 -13.49
C PRO A 24 4.30 27.70 -12.20
N ARG A 25 4.31 28.41 -11.07
CA ARG A 25 3.96 27.81 -9.78
C ARG A 25 2.46 27.71 -9.66
N LEU A 26 2.00 26.66 -8.98
CA LEU A 26 0.58 26.45 -8.69
C LEU A 26 -0.03 27.58 -7.83
N SER A 27 0.81 28.33 -7.11
CA SER A 27 0.43 29.53 -6.35
C SER A 27 0.10 30.74 -7.23
N ASP A 28 0.58 30.74 -8.48
CA ASP A 28 0.50 31.87 -9.40
C ASP A 28 -0.61 31.65 -10.45
N GLN A 29 -1.34 30.55 -10.34
CA GLN A 29 -2.56 30.30 -11.08
C GLN A 29 -3.75 30.66 -10.19
N ASP A 30 -4.51 31.68 -10.60
CA ASP A 30 -5.84 31.94 -10.06
C ASP A 30 -6.71 30.71 -10.32
N LEU A 31 -6.88 29.88 -9.28
CA LEU A 31 -7.90 28.85 -9.27
C LEU A 31 -9.24 29.57 -9.22
N ALA A 32 -10.09 29.34 -10.21
CA ALA A 32 -11.43 29.91 -10.22
C ALA A 32 -12.18 29.51 -8.95
N ASP A 33 -12.72 30.50 -8.23
CA ASP A 33 -13.48 30.32 -6.98
C ASP A 33 -14.78 29.51 -7.16
N GLU A 34 -15.20 29.26 -8.40
CA GLU A 34 -16.26 28.31 -8.73
C GLU A 34 -15.76 27.29 -9.78
N PRO A 35 -15.94 25.98 -9.55
CA PRO A 35 -15.76 25.01 -10.62
C PRO A 35 -16.73 25.35 -11.75
N PRO A 36 -16.29 25.38 -13.02
CA PRO A 36 -17.21 25.58 -14.13
C PRO A 36 -18.28 24.50 -14.06
N GLN A 37 -19.53 24.93 -13.89
CA GLN A 37 -20.68 24.05 -13.97
C GLN A 37 -20.69 23.49 -15.39
N VAL A 38 -20.21 22.26 -15.55
CA VAL A 38 -20.27 21.54 -16.81
C VAL A 38 -21.74 21.30 -17.09
N GLY A 39 -22.33 22.17 -17.90
CA GLY A 39 -23.65 21.94 -18.46
C GLY A 39 -23.62 20.58 -19.16
N LEU A 40 -24.47 19.67 -18.71
CA LEU A 40 -24.72 18.41 -19.39
C LEU A 40 -25.25 18.74 -20.78
N VAL A 41 -24.34 18.78 -21.76
CA VAL A 41 -24.72 18.69 -23.17
C VAL A 41 -25.47 17.38 -23.29
N GLN A 42 -26.76 17.48 -23.61
CA GLN A 42 -27.58 16.33 -23.92
C GLN A 42 -26.86 15.52 -24.99
N LYS A 43 -26.55 14.28 -24.63
CA LYS A 43 -26.00 13.28 -25.53
C LYS A 43 -26.91 13.21 -26.76
N PRO A 44 -26.41 13.39 -28.00
CA PRO A 44 -27.22 13.04 -29.15
C PRO A 44 -27.51 11.55 -29.07
N ASP A 45 -28.77 11.17 -29.29
CA ASP A 45 -29.17 9.78 -29.41
C ASP A 45 -28.27 9.08 -30.44
N VAL A 46 -27.30 8.32 -29.93
CA VAL A 46 -26.54 7.40 -30.74
C VAL A 46 -27.50 6.26 -31.03
N GLY A 47 -28.15 6.37 -32.19
CA GLY A 47 -28.88 5.30 -32.81
C GLY A 47 -28.08 4.02 -32.69
N THR A 48 -28.65 3.07 -31.93
CA THR A 48 -28.08 1.74 -31.75
C THR A 48 -27.80 1.17 -33.13
N GLY A 49 -26.54 0.84 -33.38
CA GLY A 49 -26.08 0.13 -34.56
C GLY A 49 -26.82 -1.20 -34.68
N GLY A 50 -27.98 -1.16 -35.34
CA GLY A 50 -28.68 -2.33 -35.81
C GLY A 50 -27.84 -2.96 -36.90
N GLY A 51 -27.10 -4.00 -36.54
CA GLY A 51 -26.52 -4.90 -37.53
C GLY A 51 -27.61 -5.41 -38.47
N PHE A 52 -27.17 -5.95 -39.61
CA PHE A 52 -27.99 -6.46 -40.72
C PHE A 52 -29.20 -7.34 -40.32
N LEU A 53 -29.17 -7.93 -39.12
CA LEU A 53 -30.22 -8.78 -38.56
C LEU A 53 -31.42 -8.00 -37.96
N ALA A 54 -31.27 -6.73 -37.57
CA ALA A 54 -32.34 -5.93 -36.98
C ALA A 54 -33.43 -5.53 -38.00
N ARG A 55 -33.11 -5.57 -39.30
CA ARG A 55 -34.04 -5.26 -40.39
C ARG A 55 -34.91 -6.45 -40.80
N LEU A 56 -34.54 -7.68 -40.39
CA LEU A 56 -35.29 -8.89 -40.69
C LEU A 56 -36.38 -9.21 -39.64
N LEU A 57 -36.32 -8.57 -38.47
CA LEU A 57 -37.18 -8.88 -37.31
C LEU A 57 -38.20 -7.78 -36.98
N ARG A 58 -38.25 -6.69 -37.75
CA ARG A 58 -39.24 -5.61 -37.54
C ARG A 58 -40.43 -5.81 -38.47
N GLY A 59 -41.32 -6.69 -38.04
CA GLY A 59 -42.71 -6.73 -38.51
C GLY A 59 -43.53 -5.68 -37.79
N ASP A 60 -44.40 -5.03 -38.57
CA ASP A 60 -45.61 -4.27 -38.22
C ASP A 60 -46.02 -4.22 -36.74
N GLU A 61 -46.20 -3.01 -36.19
CA GLU A 61 -47.45 -2.60 -35.54
C GLU A 61 -47.37 -1.12 -35.09
N ASP A 62 -48.39 -0.37 -35.49
CA ASP A 62 -48.61 1.07 -35.33
C ASP A 62 -49.14 1.48 -33.94
N ASP A 63 -48.88 2.77 -33.64
CA ASP A 63 -49.69 3.74 -32.88
C ASP A 63 -50.33 3.38 -31.53
N THR A 64 -49.97 4.15 -30.49
CA THR A 64 -50.89 5.16 -29.91
C THR A 64 -50.20 6.04 -28.86
N ALA A 65 -50.50 7.34 -28.95
CA ALA A 65 -50.05 8.40 -28.05
C ALA A 65 -50.95 8.54 -26.81
N SER A 66 -50.37 8.97 -25.69
CA SER A 66 -50.96 10.04 -24.88
C SER A 66 -49.94 10.66 -23.93
N ALA A 67 -49.93 11.99 -23.98
CA ALA A 67 -49.22 12.90 -23.11
C ALA A 67 -49.97 13.07 -21.78
N THR A 68 -49.24 13.41 -20.72
CA THR A 68 -49.71 14.42 -19.76
C THR A 68 -48.51 15.01 -19.02
N ALA A 69 -48.48 16.34 -19.03
CA ALA A 69 -47.53 17.19 -18.36
C ALA A 69 -48.05 17.54 -16.96
N GLU A 70 -47.17 17.70 -15.98
CA GLU A 70 -47.43 18.57 -14.85
C GLU A 70 -46.13 19.22 -14.35
N ASN A 71 -46.25 20.50 -14.01
CA ASN A 71 -45.22 21.51 -13.82
C ASN A 71 -45.36 22.04 -12.39
N ALA A 72 -44.26 22.18 -11.64
CA ALA A 72 -44.07 23.23 -10.63
C ALA A 72 -42.70 23.11 -9.94
N THR A 73 -41.96 24.21 -9.97
CA THR A 73 -40.79 24.57 -9.14
C THR A 73 -41.23 25.77 -8.26
N PRO A 74 -40.41 26.36 -7.36
CA PRO A 74 -39.48 25.87 -6.33
C PRO A 74 -39.91 26.30 -4.91
N GLU A 75 -39.29 25.76 -3.85
CA GLU A 75 -39.25 26.45 -2.55
C GLU A 75 -37.83 26.38 -1.96
N GLU A 76 -37.32 27.57 -1.70
CA GLU A 76 -36.02 27.93 -1.12
C GLU A 76 -36.26 28.18 0.37
N ALA A 77 -35.45 27.57 1.26
CA ALA A 77 -35.48 27.91 2.67
C ALA A 77 -34.08 27.84 3.29
N GLU A 78 -33.71 28.99 3.83
CA GLU A 78 -32.46 29.42 4.45
C GLU A 78 -31.90 28.53 5.54
N ALA A 79 -30.57 28.60 5.64
CA ALA A 79 -29.77 28.19 6.77
C ALA A 79 -29.84 29.20 7.93
N ALA A 80 -29.85 28.70 9.16
CA ALA A 80 -29.41 29.46 10.34
C ALA A 80 -28.77 28.51 11.38
N PRO A 81 -27.74 28.97 12.13
CA PRO A 81 -26.81 28.12 12.88
C PRO A 81 -27.26 27.90 14.33
N VAL A 82 -26.91 26.76 14.92
CA VAL A 82 -27.09 26.53 16.36
C VAL A 82 -25.81 26.03 17.02
N ALA A 83 -25.16 27.01 17.68
CA ALA A 83 -24.54 26.97 18.99
C ALA A 83 -23.87 25.67 19.49
N GLU A 84 -22.55 25.75 19.52
CA GLU A 84 -21.59 25.18 20.45
C GLU A 84 -22.16 25.03 21.88
N THR A 85 -22.29 23.78 22.33
CA THR A 85 -22.58 23.47 23.74
C THR A 85 -21.37 22.78 24.35
N VAL A 86 -20.68 23.52 25.20
CA VAL A 86 -19.54 23.08 26.01
C VAL A 86 -20.05 22.12 27.08
N VAL A 87 -19.66 20.85 26.99
CA VAL A 87 -19.81 19.89 28.09
C VAL A 87 -18.45 19.68 28.72
N ALA A 88 -18.29 20.19 29.94
CA ALA A 88 -17.15 19.93 30.79
C ALA A 88 -17.18 18.45 31.27
N PRO A 89 -16.01 17.79 31.41
CA PRO A 89 -15.94 16.34 31.60
C PRO A 89 -16.25 15.93 33.04
N GLU A 90 -17.14 14.95 33.19
CA GLU A 90 -17.31 14.17 34.41
C GLU A 90 -16.09 13.28 34.67
N ALA A 91 -15.77 13.16 35.95
CA ALA A 91 -14.58 12.57 36.50
C ALA A 91 -14.44 11.07 36.18
N VAL A 92 -13.22 10.69 35.79
CA VAL A 92 -12.76 9.31 35.61
C VAL A 92 -12.46 8.70 36.98
N PRO A 93 -13.08 7.59 37.40
CA PRO A 93 -12.58 6.80 38.52
C PRO A 93 -11.41 5.92 38.06
N GLU A 94 -10.28 6.05 38.76
CA GLU A 94 -9.10 5.17 38.66
C GLU A 94 -9.44 3.71 38.96
N PRO A 95 -8.78 2.76 38.28
CA PRO A 95 -8.44 1.49 38.92
C PRO A 95 -6.93 1.24 38.92
N GLU A 96 -6.34 1.21 40.12
CA GLU A 96 -5.14 0.41 40.42
C GLU A 96 -5.57 -0.90 41.11
N PRO A 97 -4.66 -1.86 41.32
CA PRO A 97 -3.94 -2.64 40.33
C PRO A 97 -4.28 -4.14 40.56
N ASP A 98 -3.49 -5.06 39.99
CA ASP A 98 -3.42 -6.50 40.31
C ASP A 98 -3.85 -7.43 39.17
N THR A 99 -2.87 -7.81 38.37
CA THR A 99 -2.56 -9.23 38.17
C THR A 99 -1.17 -9.33 37.55
N VAL A 100 -0.19 -9.62 38.40
CA VAL A 100 1.17 -9.97 38.00
C VAL A 100 1.09 -11.29 37.24
N LEU A 101 1.06 -11.22 35.91
CA LEU A 101 1.11 -12.39 35.05
C LEU A 101 2.50 -13.01 35.19
N ALA A 102 2.51 -14.26 35.65
CA ALA A 102 3.71 -15.06 35.87
C ALA A 102 4.65 -15.03 34.65
N LEU A 103 5.93 -14.73 34.91
CA LEU A 103 7.01 -14.90 33.93
C LEU A 103 7.02 -16.35 33.49
N ALA A 104 6.60 -16.60 32.24
CA ALA A 104 6.85 -17.86 31.57
C ALA A 104 8.36 -18.01 31.36
N GLU A 105 8.90 -19.03 32.02
CA GLU A 105 10.29 -19.46 31.99
C GLU A 105 10.73 -19.73 30.55
N THR A 106 11.82 -19.10 30.11
CA THR A 106 12.40 -19.33 28.79
C THR A 106 13.02 -20.73 28.73
N PRO A 107 12.67 -21.58 27.76
CA PRO A 107 13.33 -22.87 27.61
C PRO A 107 14.77 -22.67 27.17
N LYS A 108 15.69 -23.27 27.94
CA LYS A 108 17.14 -23.33 27.70
C LYS A 108 17.42 -23.90 26.29
N PRO A 109 18.27 -23.27 25.46
CA PRO A 109 18.64 -23.85 24.18
C PRO A 109 19.57 -25.04 24.40
N ASP A 110 19.13 -26.23 23.98
CA ASP A 110 19.97 -27.42 23.89
C ASP A 110 21.09 -27.20 22.88
N THR A 111 22.33 -27.46 23.32
CA THR A 111 23.53 -27.33 22.49
C THR A 111 23.58 -28.50 21.50
N PRO A 112 23.65 -28.25 20.17
CA PRO A 112 23.82 -29.35 19.23
C PRO A 112 25.22 -29.93 19.31
N LYS A 113 25.30 -31.23 19.59
CA LYS A 113 26.53 -32.03 19.56
C LYS A 113 27.16 -31.94 18.17
N ARG A 114 28.46 -31.60 18.12
CA ARG A 114 29.31 -31.61 16.93
C ARG A 114 29.30 -33.01 16.27
N GLY A 115 28.64 -33.14 15.12
CA GLY A 115 28.67 -34.33 14.26
C GLY A 115 29.73 -34.21 13.17
N GLY A 116 30.58 -35.24 13.06
CA GLY A 116 31.78 -35.25 12.22
C GLY A 116 31.56 -35.40 10.71
N PHE A 117 32.69 -35.28 9.99
CA PHE A 117 32.89 -35.17 8.54
C PHE A 117 32.43 -36.36 7.65
N LEU A 118 31.57 -37.26 8.15
CA LEU A 118 31.15 -38.46 7.42
C LEU A 118 29.64 -38.56 7.16
N ASN A 119 28.88 -37.46 7.31
CA ASN A 119 27.43 -37.46 7.05
C ASN A 119 27.07 -37.36 5.54
N PHE A 120 28.04 -37.52 4.63
CA PHE A 120 27.87 -37.38 3.19
C PHE A 120 27.41 -38.68 2.48
N LEU A 121 27.15 -39.75 3.23
CA LEU A 121 26.74 -41.05 2.69
C LEU A 121 25.34 -41.50 3.13
N ARG A 122 24.46 -40.56 3.50
CA ARG A 122 23.04 -40.86 3.72
C ARG A 122 22.23 -40.61 2.45
N PRO A 123 21.55 -41.61 1.89
CA PRO A 123 20.60 -41.39 0.81
C PRO A 123 19.43 -40.56 1.34
N GLU A 124 19.19 -39.40 0.73
CA GLU A 124 18.09 -38.50 1.04
C GLU A 124 16.76 -39.22 0.82
N THR A 125 16.14 -39.64 1.91
CA THR A 125 14.68 -39.76 1.97
C THR A 125 14.10 -38.41 1.56
N LEU A 126 13.34 -38.46 0.46
CA LEU A 126 12.47 -37.42 -0.07
C LEU A 126 11.85 -36.58 1.06
N GLY A 127 11.86 -35.27 0.83
CA GLY A 127 11.58 -34.22 1.81
C GLY A 127 10.44 -34.55 2.78
N ALA A 128 10.72 -34.30 4.06
CA ALA A 128 9.67 -34.15 5.05
C ALA A 128 8.65 -33.14 4.50
N PRO A 129 7.34 -33.45 4.52
CA PRO A 129 6.34 -32.47 4.16
C PRO A 129 6.56 -31.25 5.06
N ALA A 130 6.54 -30.05 4.48
CA ALA A 130 6.38 -28.83 5.24
C ALA A 130 5.24 -29.10 6.24
N SER A 131 5.53 -29.02 7.53
CA SER A 131 4.54 -29.15 8.60
C SER A 131 3.29 -28.41 8.13
N ALA A 132 2.15 -29.10 8.02
CA ALA A 132 0.93 -28.52 7.49
C ALA A 132 0.69 -27.21 8.26
N ALA A 133 0.89 -26.09 7.57
CA ALA A 133 0.82 -24.79 8.21
C ALA A 133 -0.61 -24.61 8.70
N GLN A 134 -0.75 -24.27 9.97
CA GLN A 134 -2.05 -24.10 10.61
C GLN A 134 -2.43 -22.62 10.55
N SER A 135 -3.72 -22.36 10.40
CA SER A 135 -4.25 -21.00 10.55
C SER A 135 -4.12 -20.57 12.00
N GLU A 136 -3.67 -19.34 12.21
CA GLU A 136 -3.63 -18.69 13.52
C GLU A 136 -5.00 -18.07 13.87
N ILE A 137 -5.78 -17.73 12.84
CA ILE A 137 -7.10 -17.11 12.96
C ILE A 137 -8.14 -17.83 12.09
N GLY A 138 -9.42 -17.65 12.45
CA GLY A 138 -10.56 -18.12 11.67
C GLY A 138 -11.02 -17.09 10.62
N PRO A 139 -11.73 -17.52 9.56
CA PRO A 139 -12.34 -16.62 8.57
C PRO A 139 -13.23 -15.56 9.22
N GLY A 140 -13.17 -14.33 8.72
CA GLY A 140 -13.98 -13.20 9.22
C GLY A 140 -13.46 -12.54 10.51
N THR A 141 -12.37 -13.04 11.10
CA THR A 141 -11.69 -12.37 12.22
C THR A 141 -11.19 -11.01 11.75
N VAL A 142 -11.43 -9.92 12.49
CA VAL A 142 -10.81 -8.62 12.23
C VAL A 142 -9.61 -8.47 13.17
N LEU A 143 -8.44 -8.14 12.61
CA LEU A 143 -7.22 -7.99 13.40
C LEU A 143 -7.05 -6.54 13.87
N PRO A 144 -6.45 -6.33 15.06
CA PRO A 144 -5.95 -5.01 15.43
C PRO A 144 -4.97 -4.48 14.37
N TYR A 145 -5.02 -3.17 14.13
CA TYR A 145 -4.08 -2.51 13.22
C TYR A 145 -2.62 -2.77 13.65
N GLY A 146 -1.73 -2.97 12.65
CA GLY A 146 -0.32 -3.28 12.89
C GLY A 146 -0.04 -4.75 13.25
N GLN A 147 -1.07 -5.62 13.23
CA GLN A 147 -0.91 -7.07 13.34
C GLN A 147 -1.15 -7.75 12.00
N ALA A 148 -0.51 -8.90 11.83
CA ALA A 148 -0.79 -9.81 10.74
C ALA A 148 -0.84 -11.24 11.29
N ALA A 149 -1.73 -12.06 10.76
CA ALA A 149 -1.87 -13.45 11.17
C ALA A 149 -2.04 -14.36 9.96
N ARG A 150 -1.52 -15.58 10.09
CA ARG A 150 -1.63 -16.61 9.06
C ARG A 150 -3.07 -17.14 8.98
N ILE A 151 -3.60 -17.24 7.76
CA ILE A 151 -4.84 -17.95 7.47
C ILE A 151 -4.67 -18.87 6.26
N CYS A 152 -4.88 -20.17 6.49
CA CYS A 152 -4.72 -21.23 5.51
C CYS A 152 -6.09 -21.72 5.01
N GLY A 153 -6.14 -22.21 3.77
CA GLY A 153 -7.35 -22.84 3.20
C GLY A 153 -8.50 -21.89 2.84
N LEU A 154 -8.32 -20.57 3.01
CA LEU A 154 -9.29 -19.56 2.58
C LEU A 154 -9.37 -19.55 1.04
N ALA A 155 -10.57 -19.59 0.47
CA ALA A 155 -10.72 -19.53 -0.98
C ALA A 155 -10.47 -18.10 -1.48
N GLN A 156 -9.93 -17.97 -2.70
CA GLN A 156 -9.62 -16.65 -3.28
C GLN A 156 -10.85 -15.74 -3.36
N ARG A 157 -12.04 -16.31 -3.61
CA ARG A 157 -13.31 -15.56 -3.65
C ARG A 157 -13.71 -14.95 -2.30
N ASP A 158 -13.23 -15.53 -1.21
CA ASP A 158 -13.53 -15.09 0.16
C ASP A 158 -12.50 -14.04 0.65
N MET A 159 -11.41 -13.83 -0.10
CA MET A 159 -10.41 -12.78 0.17
C MET A 159 -10.78 -11.42 -0.44
N GLY A 160 -11.83 -11.37 -1.27
CA GLY A 160 -12.24 -10.17 -1.99
C GLY A 160 -11.52 -9.99 -3.34
N LYS A 161 -11.28 -8.73 -3.73
CA LYS A 161 -10.73 -8.41 -5.05
C LYS A 161 -9.22 -8.36 -4.99
N ARG A 162 -8.56 -8.96 -5.97
CA ARG A 162 -7.13 -8.74 -6.18
C ARG A 162 -6.87 -7.32 -6.66
N VAL A 163 -6.15 -6.53 -5.87
CA VAL A 163 -5.90 -5.11 -6.15
C VAL A 163 -4.48 -4.84 -6.66
N GLN A 164 -3.49 -5.62 -6.23
CA GLN A 164 -2.10 -5.48 -6.68
C GLN A 164 -1.40 -6.84 -6.76
N GLN A 165 -0.29 -6.90 -7.50
CA GLN A 165 0.58 -8.06 -7.58
C GLN A 165 2.05 -7.63 -7.64
N TYR A 166 2.96 -8.47 -7.16
CA TYR A 166 4.39 -8.20 -7.17
C TYR A 166 5.23 -9.48 -7.36
N PRO A 167 6.34 -9.46 -8.13
CA PRO A 167 6.69 -8.42 -9.10
C PRO A 167 5.70 -8.37 -10.28
N GLU A 168 5.56 -7.22 -10.95
CA GLU A 168 4.54 -7.01 -11.99
C GLU A 168 4.59 -8.03 -13.14
N LYS A 169 5.79 -8.39 -13.60
CA LYS A 169 5.97 -9.27 -14.79
C LYS A 169 5.79 -10.76 -14.47
N ARG A 170 6.15 -11.17 -13.25
CA ARG A 170 6.16 -12.56 -12.79
C ARG A 170 5.71 -12.58 -11.34
N PRO A 171 4.41 -12.37 -11.10
CA PRO A 171 3.92 -12.14 -9.75
C PRO A 171 4.11 -13.38 -8.88
N VAL A 172 4.76 -13.17 -7.74
CA VAL A 172 4.92 -14.15 -6.66
C VAL A 172 3.89 -13.86 -5.58
N TYR A 173 3.70 -12.57 -5.27
CA TYR A 173 2.73 -12.09 -4.31
C TYR A 173 1.50 -11.51 -4.99
N ALA A 174 0.34 -11.72 -4.38
CA ALA A 174 -0.91 -11.10 -4.77
C ALA A 174 -1.61 -10.54 -3.53
N LEU A 175 -1.98 -9.26 -3.61
CA LEU A 175 -2.68 -8.52 -2.59
C LEU A 175 -4.18 -8.47 -2.94
N TYR A 176 -4.99 -8.83 -1.96
CA TYR A 176 -6.43 -8.83 -2.01
C TYR A 176 -6.99 -7.86 -0.98
N ASP A 177 -8.08 -7.24 -1.35
CA ASP A 177 -8.82 -6.27 -0.58
C ASP A 177 -10.25 -6.81 -0.44
N SER A 178 -10.70 -6.97 0.81
CA SER A 178 -12.03 -7.51 1.12
C SER A 178 -13.17 -6.55 0.78
N ASP A 179 -12.93 -5.24 0.78
CA ASP A 179 -13.91 -4.22 0.41
C ASP A 179 -13.26 -2.99 -0.26
N PRO A 180 -12.93 -3.08 -1.57
CA PRO A 180 -12.22 -2.01 -2.28
C PRO A 180 -13.05 -0.72 -2.50
N ARG A 181 -14.31 -0.70 -2.04
CA ARG A 181 -15.20 0.46 -2.12
C ARG A 181 -15.27 1.21 -0.80
N ASP A 182 -14.77 0.63 0.29
CA ASP A 182 -14.70 1.24 1.60
C ASP A 182 -13.36 1.94 1.80
N ALA A 183 -13.39 3.16 2.31
CA ALA A 183 -12.19 3.91 2.71
C ALA A 183 -11.82 3.65 4.18
N GLY A 184 -12.71 3.03 4.96
CA GLY A 184 -12.50 2.63 6.34
C GLY A 184 -11.60 1.40 6.49
N PRO A 185 -11.17 1.07 7.72
CA PRO A 185 -10.32 -0.09 7.97
C PRO A 185 -11.07 -1.41 7.74
N HIS A 186 -10.54 -2.25 6.86
CA HIS A 186 -11.08 -3.58 6.55
C HIS A 186 -9.94 -4.58 6.34
N SER A 187 -10.29 -5.84 6.05
CA SER A 187 -9.29 -6.91 5.92
C SER A 187 -8.61 -6.89 4.55
N PHE A 188 -7.29 -6.97 4.58
CA PHE A 188 -6.46 -7.26 3.42
C PHE A 188 -5.84 -8.64 3.57
N TYR A 189 -5.61 -9.29 2.44
CA TYR A 189 -4.94 -10.58 2.39
C TYR A 189 -3.79 -10.51 1.40
N ILE A 190 -2.64 -11.03 1.80
CA ILE A 190 -1.55 -11.27 0.87
C ILE A 190 -1.24 -12.76 0.77
N THR A 191 -1.08 -13.23 -0.46
CA THR A 191 -0.75 -14.61 -0.80
C THR A 191 0.61 -14.66 -1.48
N GLY A 192 1.15 -15.87 -1.70
CA GLY A 192 2.46 -16.08 -2.33
C GLY A 192 3.50 -16.68 -1.40
N PHE A 193 3.15 -16.95 -0.14
CA PHE A 193 4.06 -17.53 0.85
C PHE A 193 4.41 -18.99 0.55
N ALA A 194 5.55 -19.43 1.08
CA ALA A 194 6.06 -20.80 0.87
C ALA A 194 5.16 -21.87 1.50
N ASP A 195 4.46 -21.52 2.58
CA ASP A 195 3.51 -22.40 3.27
C ASP A 195 2.14 -22.48 2.56
N GLY A 196 1.93 -21.71 1.49
CA GLY A 196 0.69 -21.67 0.73
C GLY A 196 -0.46 -20.97 1.43
N CYS A 197 -0.25 -20.41 2.62
CA CYS A 197 -1.26 -19.68 3.37
C CYS A 197 -1.25 -18.20 2.98
N ALA A 198 -2.36 -17.52 3.27
CA ALA A 198 -2.42 -16.07 3.21
C ALA A 198 -1.98 -15.48 4.55
N GLN A 199 -1.49 -14.24 4.50
CA GLN A 199 -1.36 -13.39 5.67
C GLN A 199 -2.49 -12.37 5.62
N GLN A 200 -3.29 -12.33 6.68
CA GLN A 200 -4.37 -11.36 6.85
C GLN A 200 -3.90 -10.23 7.75
N PHE A 201 -4.32 -9.00 7.46
CA PHE A 201 -4.09 -7.82 8.28
C PHE A 201 -5.17 -6.76 8.00
N THR A 202 -5.32 -5.78 8.89
CA THR A 202 -6.33 -4.73 8.77
C THR A 202 -5.70 -3.40 8.35
N ALA A 203 -6.31 -2.72 7.38
CA ALA A 203 -5.84 -1.44 6.85
C ALA A 203 -6.99 -0.68 6.16
N SER A 204 -6.77 0.60 5.84
CA SER A 204 -7.60 1.37 4.90
C SER A 204 -6.99 1.40 3.50
N LEU A 205 -5.66 1.35 3.39
CA LEU A 205 -4.94 1.35 2.12
C LEU A 205 -3.64 0.56 2.26
N VAL A 206 -3.29 -0.19 1.22
CA VAL A 206 -2.08 -1.01 1.20
C VAL A 206 -1.36 -0.82 -0.14
N MET A 207 -0.04 -0.65 -0.09
CA MET A 207 0.78 -0.46 -1.28
C MET A 207 2.07 -1.28 -1.23
N PHE A 208 2.43 -1.90 -2.35
CA PHE A 208 3.78 -2.43 -2.52
C PHE A 208 4.79 -1.28 -2.68
N GLY A 209 5.82 -1.28 -1.84
CA GLY A 209 7.00 -0.44 -1.94
C GLY A 209 8.17 -1.21 -2.54
N SER A 210 8.76 -0.68 -3.60
CA SER A 210 9.95 -1.30 -4.21
C SER A 210 11.18 -1.14 -3.32
N VAL A 211 12.11 -2.08 -3.45
CA VAL A 211 13.38 -2.02 -2.75
C VAL A 211 14.20 -0.82 -3.22
N GLY A 212 14.19 -0.50 -4.51
CA GLY A 212 14.87 0.67 -5.03
C GLY A 212 14.38 1.98 -4.42
N LEU A 213 13.06 2.14 -4.25
CA LEU A 213 12.49 3.33 -3.58
C LEU A 213 12.92 3.38 -2.12
N HIS A 214 12.88 2.25 -1.41
CA HIS A 214 13.35 2.18 -0.03
C HIS A 214 14.82 2.63 0.09
N GLU A 215 15.71 2.15 -0.78
CA GLU A 215 17.12 2.56 -0.77
C GLU A 215 17.29 4.05 -1.09
N GLN A 216 16.53 4.58 -2.05
CA GLN A 216 16.56 6.00 -2.39
C GLN A 216 16.19 6.88 -1.18
N LEU A 217 15.19 6.47 -0.40
CA LEU A 217 14.79 7.18 0.82
C LEU A 217 15.80 7.00 1.96
N ARG A 218 16.33 5.78 2.13
CA ARG A 218 17.25 5.43 3.24
C ARG A 218 18.66 5.98 3.05
N TYR A 219 19.13 6.11 1.81
CA TYR A 219 20.49 6.55 1.47
C TYR A 219 20.55 7.90 0.78
N GLY A 220 19.42 8.46 0.36
CA GLY A 220 19.33 9.80 -0.19
C GLY A 220 19.37 10.90 0.87
N LEU A 221 19.12 12.14 0.43
CA LEU A 221 19.10 13.34 1.27
C LEU A 221 18.19 13.25 2.53
N PRO A 222 17.05 12.51 2.56
CA PRO A 222 16.23 12.39 3.77
C PRO A 222 16.68 11.28 4.76
N ALA A 223 17.84 10.65 4.59
CA ALA A 223 18.27 9.48 5.38
C ALA A 223 18.30 9.63 6.92
N LYS A 224 18.44 10.87 7.43
CA LYS A 224 18.75 11.17 8.85
C LYS A 224 17.53 11.42 9.74
N VAL A 225 16.34 11.60 9.16
CA VAL A 225 15.13 11.99 9.91
C VAL A 225 14.30 10.81 10.39
N GLN A 226 14.51 9.60 9.85
CA GLN A 226 13.71 8.43 10.19
C GLN A 226 14.50 7.41 11.02
N PRO A 227 14.03 7.07 12.24
CA PRO A 227 14.59 5.99 13.05
C PRO A 227 14.65 4.66 12.28
N TYR A 228 15.57 3.78 12.67
CA TYR A 228 15.63 2.42 12.14
C TYR A 228 14.58 1.55 12.84
N SER A 229 13.61 1.06 12.06
CA SER A 229 12.65 0.04 12.45
C SER A 229 13.25 -1.37 12.36
N ASP A 230 12.53 -2.37 12.88
CA ASP A 230 12.95 -3.77 12.75
C ASP A 230 12.87 -4.26 11.30
N THR A 231 11.95 -3.71 10.52
CA THR A 231 11.86 -3.93 9.08
C THR A 231 13.11 -3.41 8.35
N ASP A 232 13.63 -2.23 8.73
CA ASP A 232 14.88 -1.70 8.17
C ASP A 232 16.09 -2.57 8.55
N LYS A 233 16.16 -3.07 9.79
CA LYS A 233 17.25 -3.96 10.25
C LYS A 233 17.22 -5.31 9.53
N ALA A 234 16.03 -5.87 9.34
CA ALA A 234 15.82 -7.11 8.59
C ALA A 234 16.25 -6.92 7.13
N TYR A 235 15.84 -5.80 6.52
CA TYR A 235 16.25 -5.44 5.16
C TYR A 235 17.77 -5.33 5.02
N GLU A 236 18.46 -4.62 5.91
CA GLU A 236 19.93 -4.50 5.88
C GLU A 236 20.62 -5.87 5.94
N THR A 237 20.07 -6.79 6.73
CA THR A 237 20.58 -8.16 6.85
C THR A 237 20.44 -8.92 5.54
N ILE A 238 19.26 -8.86 4.90
CA ILE A 238 19.01 -9.50 3.60
C ILE A 238 19.90 -8.88 2.52
N LYS A 239 19.91 -7.56 2.41
CA LYS A 239 20.69 -6.81 1.43
C LYS A 239 22.18 -7.14 1.52
N SER A 240 22.75 -7.20 2.72
CA SER A 240 24.18 -7.55 2.89
C SER A 240 24.52 -8.93 2.31
N LYS A 241 23.60 -9.91 2.43
CA LYS A 241 23.77 -11.26 1.91
C LYS A 241 23.62 -11.33 0.39
N VAL A 242 22.59 -10.68 -0.15
CA VAL A 242 22.26 -10.72 -1.58
C VAL A 242 23.21 -9.86 -2.39
N CYS A 243 23.46 -8.63 -1.94
CA CYS A 243 24.22 -7.62 -2.67
C CYS A 243 25.73 -7.63 -2.32
N ARG A 244 26.13 -8.32 -1.25
CA ARG A 244 27.52 -8.39 -0.76
C ARG A 244 28.12 -7.03 -0.40
N VAL A 245 27.28 -6.14 0.16
CA VAL A 245 27.67 -4.79 0.59
C VAL A 245 27.71 -4.69 2.12
N GLY A 246 28.44 -3.68 2.62
CA GLY A 246 28.45 -3.33 4.03
C GLY A 246 27.11 -2.79 4.52
N ARG A 247 26.99 -2.59 5.85
CA ARG A 247 25.83 -1.91 6.44
C ARG A 247 25.72 -0.48 5.89
N GLN A 248 24.48 0.00 5.80
CA GLN A 248 24.18 1.38 5.39
C GLN A 248 24.77 1.77 4.02
N THR A 249 25.01 0.79 3.16
CA THR A 249 25.57 0.96 1.81
C THR A 249 24.51 0.50 0.81
N PRO A 250 24.19 1.28 -0.24
CA PRO A 250 23.19 0.87 -1.24
C PRO A 250 23.62 -0.40 -1.98
N CYS A 251 22.64 -1.18 -2.46
CA CYS A 251 22.88 -2.47 -3.14
C CYS A 251 23.55 -2.31 -4.52
N GLY A 252 23.37 -1.15 -5.17
CA GLY A 252 23.96 -0.84 -6.48
C GLY A 252 23.45 -1.78 -7.59
N ALA A 253 24.37 -2.29 -8.42
CA ALA A 253 24.01 -3.11 -9.59
C ALA A 253 23.25 -4.41 -9.25
N SER A 254 23.34 -4.89 -8.01
CA SER A 254 22.65 -6.10 -7.54
C SER A 254 21.18 -5.87 -7.16
N LEU A 255 20.69 -4.63 -7.20
CA LEU A 255 19.34 -4.26 -6.76
C LEU A 255 18.25 -5.06 -7.48
N SER A 256 18.37 -5.20 -8.80
CA SER A 256 17.42 -5.98 -9.61
C SER A 256 17.34 -7.46 -9.25
N ARG A 257 18.37 -8.01 -8.61
CA ARG A 257 18.35 -9.37 -8.07
C ARG A 257 17.57 -9.42 -6.77
N LEU A 258 17.77 -8.44 -5.90
CA LEU A 258 17.09 -8.33 -4.60
C LEU A 258 15.58 -8.14 -4.78
N GLU A 259 15.16 -7.30 -5.74
CA GLU A 259 13.75 -7.00 -6.05
C GLU A 259 12.95 -8.19 -6.60
N LYS A 260 13.58 -9.28 -7.03
CA LYS A 260 12.84 -10.44 -7.55
C LYS A 260 11.98 -11.11 -6.47
N ASP A 261 12.53 -11.16 -5.26
CA ASP A 261 11.95 -11.94 -4.17
C ASP A 261 11.70 -11.08 -2.92
N THR A 262 12.08 -9.79 -2.95
CA THR A 262 12.00 -8.87 -1.81
C THR A 262 11.09 -7.69 -2.12
N VAL A 263 10.16 -7.37 -1.21
CA VAL A 263 9.27 -6.21 -1.36
C VAL A 263 8.84 -5.69 0.01
N PHE A 264 8.65 -4.38 0.11
CA PHE A 264 8.02 -3.76 1.26
C PHE A 264 6.52 -3.62 1.01
N ILE A 265 5.72 -3.69 2.07
CA ILE A 265 4.30 -3.38 2.02
C ILE A 265 4.05 -2.30 3.04
N THR A 266 3.59 -1.15 2.56
CA THR A 266 3.15 -0.06 3.41
C THR A 266 1.66 -0.22 3.66
N ILE A 267 1.29 -0.23 4.93
CA ILE A 267 -0.04 -0.54 5.43
C ILE A 267 -0.53 0.71 6.17
N TYR A 268 -1.52 1.41 5.62
CA TYR A 268 -2.03 2.65 6.19
C TYR A 268 -3.27 2.39 7.05
N LYS A 269 -3.32 3.05 8.20
CA LYS A 269 -4.45 2.94 9.14
C LYS A 269 -5.69 3.65 8.61
N ASN A 270 -5.51 4.82 8.01
CA ASN A 270 -6.60 5.68 7.54
C ASN A 270 -6.33 6.20 6.11
N PHE A 271 -7.40 6.64 5.45
CA PHE A 271 -7.29 7.38 4.18
C PHE A 271 -7.00 8.87 4.46
N GLY A 272 -6.00 9.46 3.80
CA GLY A 272 -5.74 10.92 3.82
C GLY A 272 -4.95 11.49 5.01
N GLY A 273 -4.89 10.84 6.17
CA GLY A 273 -4.13 11.30 7.34
C GLY A 273 -3.29 10.20 7.96
N ASN A 274 -2.00 10.12 7.61
CA ASN A 274 -1.10 9.05 8.04
C ASN A 274 0.19 9.61 8.66
N THR A 275 0.13 10.00 9.94
CA THR A 275 1.33 10.23 10.76
C THR A 275 1.95 8.91 11.22
N GLU A 276 1.13 7.87 11.30
CA GLU A 276 1.48 6.49 11.61
C GLU A 276 1.16 5.55 10.44
N TRP A 277 2.03 4.57 10.21
CA TRP A 277 1.81 3.48 9.26
C TRP A 277 2.57 2.23 9.71
N SER A 278 2.19 1.06 9.19
CA SER A 278 2.92 -0.19 9.42
C SER A 278 3.64 -0.59 8.14
N GLU A 279 4.83 -1.18 8.30
CA GLU A 279 5.66 -1.63 7.20
C GLU A 279 6.02 -3.10 7.38
N MET A 280 5.61 -3.91 6.41
CA MET A 280 5.88 -5.34 6.35
C MET A 280 6.95 -5.61 5.29
N LEU A 281 7.96 -6.42 5.61
CA LEU A 281 8.97 -6.87 4.66
C LEU A 281 8.75 -8.32 4.29
N LEU A 282 8.60 -8.56 2.98
CA LEU A 282 8.58 -9.89 2.42
C LEU A 282 9.89 -10.20 1.73
N HIS A 283 10.40 -11.41 1.91
CA HIS A 283 11.57 -11.94 1.23
C HIS A 283 11.44 -13.46 1.10
N ASP A 284 11.83 -14.03 -0.04
CA ASP A 284 11.85 -15.50 -0.25
C ASP A 284 10.54 -16.20 0.14
N ARG A 285 9.40 -15.58 -0.19
CA ARG A 285 8.05 -16.08 0.12
C ARG A 285 7.78 -16.23 1.62
N GLN A 286 8.37 -15.36 2.44
CA GLN A 286 8.18 -15.29 3.88
C GLN A 286 7.93 -13.85 4.32
N MET A 287 7.18 -13.67 5.41
CA MET A 287 7.12 -12.41 6.14
C MET A 287 8.31 -12.38 7.10
N VAL A 288 9.24 -11.45 6.88
CA VAL A 288 10.49 -11.39 7.65
C VAL A 288 10.36 -10.45 8.84
N ALA A 289 9.62 -9.36 8.66
CA ALA A 289 9.42 -8.36 9.70
C ALA A 289 8.12 -7.60 9.46
N LEU A 290 7.53 -7.12 10.54
CA LEU A 290 6.44 -6.16 10.58
C LEU A 290 6.77 -5.13 11.65
N SER A 291 6.79 -3.86 11.29
CA SER A 291 7.08 -2.76 12.22
C SER A 291 6.05 -1.66 12.08
N HIS A 292 5.83 -0.94 13.16
CA HIS A 292 5.07 0.31 13.14
C HIS A 292 6.04 1.50 12.99
N LYS A 293 5.65 2.50 12.20
CA LYS A 293 6.42 3.70 11.88
C LYS A 293 5.52 4.92 12.06
N GLY A 294 6.11 6.05 12.44
CA GLY A 294 5.37 7.26 12.78
C GLY A 294 5.48 7.64 14.24
N VAL A 295 4.79 8.72 14.62
CA VAL A 295 4.78 9.33 15.96
C VAL A 295 3.36 9.57 16.42
#